data_AF-A0A099L2M5-F1
#
_entry.id   AF-A0A099L2M5-F1
#
_cell.length_a   1.000
_cell.length_b   1.000
_cell.length_c   1.000
_cell.angle_alpha   90.00
_cell.angle_beta   90.00
_cell.angle_gamma   90.00
#
_symmetry.space_group_name_H-M   'P 1'
#
loop_
_entity.id
_entity.type
_entity.pdbx_description
1 polymer ?
#
loop_
_entity_poly.entity_id
_entity_poly.type
_entity_poly.pdbx_seq_one_letter_code
_entity_poly.pdbx_strand_id
1 'polypeptide(L)'
;MPGLSLYLLPMVLILLYKVTHYQAGVLRQRRYFSLIICHNKSDAKNIADGLVITPSHNPPSDGGIKYNSPHGDPAEGDITKQIEQRANELIAANPVAIKQLSYQQALQSPLLIKEDFISHYVDQLDQVIDMQAIAKAGVSIGVDPLGGSGIDYWPVIAQHMTLR
;
A
#
# COMPACT_ATOMS: atom_id res chain seq x y z
N MET A 1 -26.41 1.38 -11.30
CA MET A 1 -26.83 2.31 -10.24
C MET A 1 -25.65 3.21 -9.90
N PRO A 2 -25.69 4.51 -10.26
CA PRO A 2 -24.59 5.45 -9.96
C PRO A 2 -24.83 6.03 -8.57
N GLY A 3 -23.94 5.79 -7.60
CA GLY A 3 -24.20 6.31 -6.25
C GLY A 3 -23.25 5.94 -5.10
N LEU A 4 -22.09 5.32 -5.35
CA LEU A 4 -21.10 5.07 -4.28
C LEU A 4 -19.99 6.13 -4.17
N SER A 5 -20.03 7.17 -5.01
CA SER A 5 -18.91 8.12 -5.15
C SER A 5 -18.77 9.18 -4.04
N LEU A 6 -19.68 9.27 -3.07
CA LEU A 6 -19.69 10.40 -2.13
C LEU A 6 -19.42 10.06 -0.65
N TYR A 7 -19.27 8.78 -0.29
CA TYR A 7 -19.11 8.36 1.11
C TYR A 7 -17.69 7.91 1.49
N LEU A 8 -16.73 8.04 0.57
CA LEU A 8 -15.33 7.64 0.78
C LEU A 8 -14.53 8.64 1.64
N LEU A 9 -14.98 9.89 1.78
CA LEU A 9 -14.26 10.91 2.57
C LEU A 9 -14.26 10.65 4.09
N PRO A 10 -15.36 10.23 4.74
CA PRO A 10 -15.29 9.87 6.16
C PRO A 10 -14.57 8.54 6.44
N MET A 11 -14.43 7.63 5.46
CA MET A 11 -13.74 6.34 5.67
C MET A 11 -12.22 6.46 5.77
N VAL A 12 -11.61 7.49 5.18
CA VAL A 12 -10.15 7.71 5.20
C VAL A 12 -9.64 7.98 6.61
N LEU A 13 -10.50 8.43 7.54
CA LEU A 13 -10.12 8.68 8.94
C LEU A 13 -10.21 7.45 9.85
N ILE A 14 -10.83 6.35 9.38
CA ILE A 14 -11.29 5.23 10.23
C ILE A 14 -10.24 4.13 10.38
N LEU A 15 -9.40 3.87 9.37
CA LEU A 15 -8.50 2.72 9.40
C LEU A 15 -7.07 3.01 9.88
N LEU A 16 -6.71 4.29 10.00
CA LEU A 16 -5.32 4.68 10.27
C LEU A 16 -4.90 4.68 11.75
N TYR A 17 -5.84 4.42 12.67
CA TYR A 17 -5.60 4.56 14.12
C TYR A 17 -5.22 3.27 14.84
N LYS A 18 -5.23 2.13 14.14
CA LYS A 18 -4.60 0.88 14.61
C LYS A 18 -3.49 0.38 13.69
N VAL A 19 -3.44 0.89 12.47
CA VAL A 19 -2.35 0.73 11.49
C VAL A 19 -2.06 2.13 10.96
N THR A 20 -1.01 2.76 11.49
CA THR A 20 -0.34 4.00 11.04
C THR A 20 -0.89 4.78 9.82
N HIS A 21 -1.03 6.12 9.98
CA HIS A 21 -0.72 7.24 9.03
C HIS A 21 -1.78 8.39 9.11
N TYR A 22 -1.67 9.63 8.63
CA TYR A 22 -1.03 10.15 7.42
C TYR A 22 -0.87 11.66 7.38
N GLN A 23 0.25 12.06 6.75
CA GLN A 23 0.37 12.89 5.53
C GLN A 23 1.85 13.25 5.31
N ALA A 24 2.18 13.77 4.12
CA ALA A 24 3.44 13.68 3.38
C ALA A 24 3.58 12.36 2.61
N GLY A 25 3.04 12.40 1.39
CA GLY A 25 3.08 11.33 0.40
C GLY A 25 1.85 10.46 0.46
N VAL A 26 0.87 10.72 -0.41
CA VAL A 26 -0.02 9.65 -0.90
C VAL A 26 0.93 8.55 -1.38
N LEU A 27 1.07 7.46 -0.60
CA LEU A 27 1.88 6.32 -1.02
C LEU A 27 1.12 5.61 -2.14
N ARG A 28 1.27 6.17 -3.34
CA ARG A 28 0.98 5.45 -4.56
C ARG A 28 2.06 4.37 -4.63
N GLN A 29 1.93 3.15 -4.10
CA GLN A 29 2.77 1.98 -4.50
C GLN A 29 1.95 0.67 -4.53
N ARG A 30 2.19 -0.18 -5.55
CA ARG A 30 1.37 -1.37 -5.87
C ARG A 30 2.04 -2.70 -5.46
N ARG A 31 3.05 -2.68 -4.59
CA ARG A 31 3.94 -3.84 -4.35
C ARG A 31 4.33 -4.07 -2.87
N TYR A 32 3.37 -3.95 -1.95
CA TYR A 32 3.58 -4.13 -0.49
C TYR A 32 3.63 -5.57 -0.01
N PHE A 33 3.17 -6.53 -0.82
CA PHE A 33 3.05 -7.92 -0.39
C PHE A 33 4.41 -8.56 -0.04
N SER A 34 5.47 -8.21 -0.79
CA SER A 34 6.83 -8.70 -0.50
C SER A 34 7.33 -8.24 0.86
N LEU A 35 6.99 -7.00 1.26
CA LEU A 35 7.40 -6.44 2.56
C LEU A 35 6.74 -7.19 3.71
N ILE A 36 5.43 -7.43 3.63
CA ILE A 36 4.68 -8.19 4.64
C ILE A 36 5.26 -9.60 4.76
N ILE A 37 5.47 -10.28 3.63
CA ILE A 37 5.98 -11.65 3.59
C ILE A 37 7.42 -11.70 4.14
N CYS A 38 8.31 -10.80 3.72
CA CYS A 38 9.69 -10.78 4.19
C CYS A 38 9.77 -10.45 5.69
N HIS A 39 9.00 -9.47 6.16
CA HIS A 39 8.90 -9.14 7.58
C HIS A 39 8.44 -10.35 8.40
N ASN A 40 7.31 -10.96 8.02
CA ASN A 40 6.71 -12.08 8.76
C ASN A 40 7.54 -13.36 8.71
N LYS A 41 8.38 -13.54 7.69
CA LYS A 41 9.38 -14.62 7.66
C LYS A 41 10.49 -14.40 8.68
N SER A 42 10.87 -13.14 8.92
CA SER A 42 11.99 -12.76 9.80
C SER A 42 11.60 -12.56 11.26
N ASP A 43 10.35 -12.18 11.54
CA ASP A 43 9.83 -11.92 12.88
C ASP A 43 8.48 -12.61 13.09
N ALA A 44 8.51 -13.79 13.73
CA ALA A 44 7.32 -14.57 14.04
C ALA A 44 6.50 -14.00 15.23
N LYS A 45 7.05 -13.04 16.00
CA LYS A 45 6.38 -12.48 17.18
C LYS A 45 5.63 -11.19 16.86
N ASN A 46 6.11 -10.42 15.88
CA ASN A 46 5.47 -9.20 15.42
C ASN A 46 4.96 -9.36 13.99
N ILE A 47 3.84 -10.06 13.83
CA ILE A 47 3.21 -10.29 12.52
C ILE A 47 2.63 -8.99 11.97
N ALA A 48 3.07 -8.60 10.78
CA ALA A 48 2.58 -7.49 10.00
C ALA A 48 1.44 -7.91 9.06
N ASP A 49 0.58 -6.96 8.73
CA ASP A 49 -0.43 -7.03 7.67
C ASP A 49 -0.36 -5.74 6.82
N GLY A 50 -1.35 -5.47 5.96
CA GLY A 50 -1.25 -4.34 5.05
C GLY A 50 -2.56 -3.64 4.71
N LEU A 51 -2.44 -2.34 4.43
CA LEU A 51 -3.50 -1.52 3.86
C LEU A 51 -2.97 -0.83 2.60
N VAL A 52 -3.72 -0.90 1.52
CA VAL A 52 -3.37 -0.24 0.26
C VAL A 52 -4.48 0.74 -0.12
N ILE A 53 -4.11 2.01 -0.29
CA ILE A 53 -5.01 3.07 -0.72
C ILE A 53 -4.89 3.24 -2.23
N THR A 54 -5.74 2.54 -2.98
CA THR A 54 -5.80 2.63 -4.43
C THR A 54 -7.14 2.15 -5.00
N PRO A 55 -7.76 2.92 -5.91
CA PRO A 55 -8.85 2.42 -6.74
C PRO A 55 -8.34 1.76 -8.03
N SER A 56 -7.07 1.31 -8.05
CA SER A 56 -6.47 0.61 -9.19
C SER A 56 -6.28 1.51 -10.42
N HIS A 57 -7.16 1.42 -11.41
CA HIS A 57 -7.13 2.15 -12.68
C HIS A 57 -8.42 2.95 -12.91
N ASN A 58 -9.25 3.06 -11.88
CA ASN A 58 -10.47 3.83 -11.94
C ASN A 58 -10.20 5.31 -12.27
N PRO A 59 -11.23 6.04 -12.71
CA PRO A 59 -11.13 7.47 -12.96
C PRO A 59 -10.54 8.27 -11.78
N PRO A 60 -9.93 9.44 -12.02
CA PRO A 60 -9.30 10.26 -10.97
C PRO A 60 -10.22 10.69 -9.82
N SER A 61 -11.54 10.69 -10.03
CA SER A 61 -12.55 11.00 -9.01
C SER A 61 -12.72 9.91 -7.96
N ASP A 62 -12.31 8.68 -8.26
CA ASP A 62 -12.60 7.52 -7.44
C ASP A 62 -11.54 7.34 -6.35
N GLY A 63 -11.99 6.88 -5.18
CA GLY A 63 -11.14 6.44 -4.08
C GLY A 63 -11.23 4.94 -3.88
N GLY A 64 -10.21 4.34 -3.28
CA GLY A 64 -10.21 2.91 -2.97
C GLY A 64 -9.27 2.59 -1.83
N ILE A 65 -9.66 1.60 -1.02
CA ILE A 65 -8.92 1.10 0.13
C ILE A 65 -9.06 -0.42 0.16
N LYS A 66 -7.97 -1.14 0.41
CA LYS A 66 -7.94 -2.61 0.41
C LYS A 66 -7.08 -3.11 1.56
N TYR A 67 -7.55 -4.17 2.22
CA TYR A 67 -6.81 -4.86 3.27
C TYR A 67 -6.08 -6.07 2.71
N ASN A 68 -4.87 -6.29 3.20
CA ASN A 68 -4.01 -7.42 2.90
C ASN A 68 -3.72 -8.20 4.18
N SER A 69 -3.88 -9.51 4.10
CA SER A 69 -3.68 -10.40 5.24
C SER A 69 -2.19 -10.48 5.62
N PRO A 70 -1.85 -11.08 6.77
CA PRO A 70 -0.47 -11.41 7.13
C PRO A 70 0.30 -12.28 6.12
N HIS A 71 -0.38 -12.97 5.21
CA HIS A 71 0.28 -13.72 4.14
C HIS A 71 0.58 -12.85 2.91
N GLY A 72 0.23 -11.57 2.95
CA GLY A 72 0.46 -10.59 1.88
C GLY A 72 -0.58 -10.66 0.75
N ASP A 73 -1.50 -11.62 0.76
CA ASP A 73 -2.59 -11.73 -0.21
C ASP A 73 -3.74 -10.75 0.09
N PRO A 74 -4.58 -10.40 -0.90
CA PRO A 74 -5.81 -9.66 -0.66
C PRO A 74 -6.72 -10.44 0.29
N ALA A 75 -7.28 -9.76 1.29
CA ALA A 75 -8.09 -10.43 2.30
C ALA A 75 -9.29 -11.18 1.71
N GLU A 76 -9.55 -12.37 2.24
CA GLU A 76 -10.63 -13.25 1.81
C GLU A 76 -12.03 -12.68 2.08
N GLY A 77 -13.04 -13.28 1.44
CA GLY A 77 -14.44 -12.85 1.52
C GLY A 77 -14.97 -12.73 2.94
N ASP A 78 -14.64 -13.66 3.83
CA ASP A 78 -15.18 -13.63 5.19
C ASP A 78 -14.52 -12.58 6.09
N ILE A 79 -13.26 -12.23 5.82
CA ILE A 79 -12.56 -11.12 6.47
C ILE A 79 -13.17 -9.79 5.99
N THR A 80 -13.30 -9.64 4.67
CA THR A 80 -13.82 -8.40 4.07
C THR A 80 -15.27 -8.12 4.46
N LYS A 81 -16.13 -9.15 4.55
CA LYS A 81 -17.50 -9.01 5.08
C LYS A 81 -17.54 -8.48 6.52
N GLN A 82 -16.67 -8.99 7.39
CA GLN A 82 -16.60 -8.51 8.78
C GLN A 82 -16.15 -7.06 8.86
N ILE A 83 -15.14 -6.68 8.07
CA ILE A 83 -14.65 -5.30 7.99
C ILE A 83 -15.76 -4.37 7.47
N GLU A 84 -16.45 -4.77 6.39
CA GLU A 84 -17.56 -4.01 5.81
C GLU A 84 -18.70 -3.82 6.80
N GLN A 85 -19.17 -4.91 7.42
CA GLN A 85 -20.24 -4.86 8.41
C GLN A 85 -19.87 -3.92 9.56
N ARG A 86 -18.66 -4.05 10.10
CA ARG A 86 -18.21 -3.23 11.22
C ARG A 86 -18.09 -1.75 10.84
N ALA A 87 -17.59 -1.46 9.65
CA ALA A 87 -17.52 -0.09 9.14
C ALA A 87 -18.91 0.55 9.03
N ASN A 88 -19.89 -0.19 8.49
CA ASN A 88 -21.27 0.27 8.35
C ASN A 88 -21.93 0.52 9.71
N GLU A 89 -21.72 -0.36 10.70
CA GLU A 89 -22.18 -0.15 12.08
C GLU A 89 -21.62 1.13 12.69
N LEU A 90 -20.32 1.39 12.53
CA LEU A 90 -19.65 2.59 13.05
C LEU A 90 -20.18 3.87 12.39
N ILE A 91 -20.47 3.83 11.10
CA ILE A 91 -21.08 4.96 10.37
C ILE A 91 -22.51 5.21 10.88
N ALA A 92 -23.32 4.16 11.02
CA ALA A 92 -24.70 4.25 11.48
C ALA A 92 -24.82 4.74 12.94
N ALA A 93 -23.87 4.35 13.80
CA ALA A 93 -23.85 4.73 15.20
C ALA A 93 -23.41 6.19 15.46
N ASN A 94 -23.09 6.95 14.40
CA ASN A 94 -22.35 8.21 14.45
C ASN A 94 -20.92 7.97 15.01
N PRO A 95 -19.85 8.60 14.48
CA PRO A 95 -18.48 8.13 14.66
C PRO A 95 -17.88 8.41 16.05
N VAL A 96 -18.70 8.54 17.10
CA VAL A 96 -18.29 8.75 18.50
C VAL A 96 -17.36 7.63 18.99
N ALA A 97 -17.53 6.40 18.48
CA ALA A 97 -16.69 5.26 18.85
C ALA A 97 -15.34 5.21 18.10
N ILE A 98 -15.10 6.11 17.14
CA ILE A 98 -13.87 6.13 16.34
C ILE A 98 -12.80 6.92 17.09
N LYS A 99 -11.72 6.25 17.47
CA LYS A 99 -10.55 6.92 18.04
C LYS A 99 -9.85 7.71 16.94
N GLN A 100 -9.56 8.99 17.21
CA GLN A 100 -8.93 9.90 16.27
C GLN A 100 -7.74 10.60 16.93
N LEU A 101 -6.74 10.98 16.13
CA LEU A 101 -5.68 11.91 16.49
C LEU A 101 -5.64 13.03 15.44
N SER A 102 -4.91 14.09 15.72
CA SER A 102 -4.53 15.02 14.66
C SER A 102 -3.40 14.43 13.81
N TYR A 103 -3.29 14.92 12.58
CA TYR A 103 -2.17 14.58 11.70
C TYR A 103 -0.80 14.84 12.37
N GLN A 104 -0.65 15.98 13.05
CA GLN A 104 0.60 16.33 13.74
C GLN A 104 0.93 15.35 14.87
N GLN A 105 -0.09 14.94 15.64
CA GLN A 105 0.09 13.92 16.68
C GLN A 105 0.50 12.56 16.09
N ALA A 106 -0.09 12.17 14.96
CA ALA A 106 0.28 10.94 14.27
C ALA A 106 1.74 10.98 13.77
N LEU A 107 2.22 12.11 13.25
CA LEU A 107 3.60 12.28 12.81
C LEU A 107 4.64 12.16 13.93
N GLN A 108 4.26 12.54 15.14
CA GLN A 108 5.12 12.49 16.33
C GLN A 108 4.99 11.18 17.10
N SER A 109 4.07 10.29 16.68
CA SER A 109 3.83 9.03 17.37
C SER A 109 5.03 8.09 17.22
N PRO A 110 5.49 7.45 18.31
CA PRO A 110 6.53 6.42 18.23
C PRO A 110 6.06 5.16 17.47
N LEU A 111 4.77 5.05 17.17
CA LEU A 111 4.20 3.96 16.36
C LEU A 111 4.35 4.22 14.86
N LEU A 112 4.72 5.43 14.44
CA LEU A 112 4.93 5.77 13.04
C LEU A 112 6.41 5.61 12.68
N ILE A 113 6.70 4.64 11.81
CA ILE A 113 8.02 4.44 11.24
C ILE A 113 7.93 4.68 9.73
N LYS A 114 8.90 5.40 9.17
CA LYS A 114 9.04 5.60 7.73
C LYS A 114 10.11 4.64 7.23
N GLU A 115 9.80 3.95 6.14
CA GLU A 115 10.67 2.93 5.56
C GLU A 115 10.87 3.17 4.06
N ASP A 116 12.04 2.77 3.57
CA ASP A 116 12.34 2.78 2.13
C ASP A 116 11.85 1.48 1.49
N PHE A 117 10.66 1.54 0.92
CA PHE A 117 10.04 0.42 0.23
C PHE A 117 10.58 0.20 -1.19
N ILE A 118 11.18 1.23 -1.81
CA ILE A 118 11.63 1.13 -3.19
C ILE A 118 12.89 0.27 -3.23
N SER A 119 13.90 0.63 -2.45
CA SER A 119 15.17 -0.12 -2.42
C SER A 119 14.94 -1.57 -1.99
N HIS A 120 14.16 -1.80 -0.93
CA HIS A 120 13.85 -3.14 -0.45
C HIS A 120 13.25 -4.05 -1.54
N TYR A 121 12.38 -3.50 -2.37
CA TYR A 121 11.77 -4.25 -3.46
C TYR A 121 12.74 -4.45 -4.64
N VAL A 122 13.48 -3.40 -5.04
CA VAL A 122 14.41 -3.47 -6.17
C VAL A 122 15.54 -4.46 -5.89
N ASP A 123 16.08 -4.48 -4.67
CA ASP A 123 17.13 -5.40 -4.23
C ASP A 123 16.70 -6.88 -4.30
N GLN A 124 15.39 -7.15 -4.29
CA GLN A 124 14.85 -8.51 -4.37
C GLN A 124 14.54 -8.96 -5.80
N LEU A 125 14.62 -8.07 -6.80
CA LEU A 125 14.26 -8.43 -8.19
C LEU A 125 15.13 -9.54 -8.77
N ASP A 126 16.42 -9.56 -8.44
CA ASP A 126 17.38 -10.58 -8.89
C ASP A 126 17.05 -11.99 -8.38
N GLN A 127 16.21 -12.11 -7.34
CA GLN A 127 15.79 -13.40 -6.81
C GLN A 127 14.70 -14.07 -7.65
N VAL A 128 14.00 -13.29 -8.49
CA VAL A 128 12.84 -13.73 -9.26
C VAL A 128 12.96 -13.51 -10.76
N ILE A 129 13.84 -12.60 -11.19
CA ILE A 129 14.09 -12.25 -12.60
C ILE A 129 15.60 -12.32 -12.85
N ASP A 130 16.01 -12.89 -13.98
CA ASP A 130 17.41 -12.84 -14.43
C ASP A 130 17.74 -11.46 -15.02
N MET A 131 18.00 -10.50 -14.14
CA MET A 131 18.31 -9.12 -14.53
C MET A 131 19.66 -9.04 -15.27
N GLN A 132 20.60 -9.94 -14.98
CA GLN A 132 21.90 -9.98 -15.67
C GLN A 132 21.75 -10.37 -17.13
N ALA A 133 20.90 -11.35 -17.45
CA ALA A 133 20.62 -11.71 -18.84
C ALA A 133 19.99 -10.54 -19.61
N ILE A 134 19.04 -9.81 -19.00
CA ILE A 134 18.40 -8.64 -19.60
C ILE A 134 19.44 -7.54 -19.88
N ALA A 135 20.29 -7.21 -18.91
CA ALA A 135 21.34 -6.21 -19.07
C ALA A 135 22.34 -6.61 -20.16
N LYS A 136 22.77 -7.88 -20.19
CA LYS A 136 23.69 -8.42 -21.21
C LYS A 136 23.10 -8.43 -22.62
N ALA A 137 21.78 -8.61 -22.75
CA ALA A 137 21.10 -8.55 -24.03
C ALA A 137 21.19 -7.15 -24.67
N GLY A 138 21.48 -6.11 -23.88
CA GLY A 138 21.71 -4.76 -24.38
C GLY A 138 20.46 -4.12 -25.02
N VAL A 139 19.28 -4.59 -24.64
CA VAL A 139 18.00 -4.07 -25.12
C VAL A 139 17.75 -2.66 -24.60
N SER A 140 17.09 -1.83 -25.40
CA SER A 140 16.59 -0.52 -24.97
C SER A 140 15.17 -0.66 -24.44
N ILE A 141 14.92 -0.18 -23.22
CA ILE A 141 13.64 -0.36 -22.52
C ILE A 141 12.95 0.99 -22.37
N GLY A 142 11.78 1.13 -22.99
CA GLY A 142 10.88 2.27 -22.76
C GLY A 142 9.83 1.93 -21.70
N VAL A 143 9.55 2.88 -20.80
CA VAL A 143 8.53 2.74 -19.76
C VAL A 143 7.65 3.98 -19.73
N ASP A 144 6.34 3.79 -19.85
CA ASP A 144 5.35 4.79 -19.49
C ASP A 144 4.75 4.43 -18.12
N PRO A 145 5.07 5.19 -17.04
CA PRO A 145 4.54 4.92 -15.72
C PRO A 145 3.07 5.29 -15.57
N LEU A 146 2.46 6.01 -16.54
CA LEU A 146 1.08 6.47 -16.55
C LEU A 146 0.68 7.27 -15.29
N GLY A 147 1.64 8.00 -14.71
CA GLY A 147 1.46 8.69 -13.42
C GLY A 147 1.16 7.72 -12.26
N GLY A 148 1.37 6.43 -12.48
CA GLY A 148 1.08 5.40 -11.51
C GLY A 148 2.04 5.41 -10.34
N SER A 149 1.70 4.56 -9.40
CA SER A 149 2.41 4.30 -8.17
C SER A 149 3.83 3.74 -8.35
N GLY A 150 4.13 3.17 -9.51
CA GLY A 150 5.44 2.60 -9.80
C GLY A 150 6.47 3.62 -10.28
N ILE A 151 6.13 4.90 -10.41
CA ILE A 151 6.96 5.88 -11.15
C ILE A 151 8.39 5.99 -10.59
N ASP A 152 8.53 6.04 -9.26
CA ASP A 152 9.83 6.21 -8.60
C ASP A 152 10.65 4.92 -8.54
N TYR A 153 10.06 3.75 -8.83
CA TYR A 153 10.82 2.50 -8.90
C TYR A 153 11.67 2.42 -10.16
N TRP A 154 11.15 2.88 -11.29
CA TRP A 154 11.80 2.67 -12.58
C TRP A 154 13.20 3.27 -12.69
N PRO A 155 13.46 4.52 -12.22
CA PRO A 155 14.80 5.06 -12.16
C PRO A 155 15.75 4.21 -11.31
N VAL A 156 15.28 3.72 -10.16
CA VAL A 156 16.08 2.89 -9.24
C VAL A 156 16.38 1.52 -9.85
N ILE A 157 15.40 0.89 -10.51
CA ILE A 157 15.58 -0.37 -11.24
C ILE A 157 16.60 -0.18 -12.37
N ALA A 158 16.46 0.87 -13.17
CA ALA A 158 17.37 1.13 -14.28
C ALA A 158 18.81 1.36 -13.79
N GLN A 159 18.98 2.11 -12.71
CA GLN A 159 20.28 2.37 -12.11
C GLN A 159 20.89 1.11 -11.50
N HIS A 160 20.15 0.40 -10.65
CA HIS A 160 20.64 -0.80 -9.95
C HIS A 160 21.09 -1.88 -10.95
N MET A 161 20.41 -1.96 -12.09
CA MET A 161 20.60 -3.04 -13.07
C MET A 161 21.36 -2.61 -14.32
N THR A 162 21.83 -1.36 -14.37
CA THR A 162 22.53 -0.78 -15.53
C THR A 162 21.76 -0.97 -16.84
N LEU A 163 20.43 -0.81 -16.80
CA LEU A 163 19.57 -0.91 -17.98
C LEU A 163 19.66 0.36 -18.83
N ARG A 164 19.38 0.22 -20.12
CA ARG A 164 19.40 1.31 -21.12
C ARG A 164 18.01 1.74 -21.54
#